data_AF-A0A949GLP6-F1
#
_entry.id   AF-A0A949GLP6-F1
#
_cell.length_a   1.000
_cell.length_b   1.000
_cell.length_c   1.000
_cell.angle_alpha   90.00
_cell.angle_beta   90.00
_cell.angle_gamma   90.00
#
_symmetry.space_group_name_H-M   'P 1'
#
loop_
_entity.id
_entity.type
_entity.pdbx_description
1 polymer ?
#
loop_
_entity_poly.entity_id
_entity_poly.type
_entity_poly.pdbx_seq_one_letter_code
_entity_poly.pdbx_strand_id
1 'polypeptide(L)'
;MPYSQEDLLHGEITQRLLNWAARNGVESDHIVQSLAQDFAQEENLAIWAGMDPFEYLPQPYPTIGNRFFNWAKLFANIRNVLVFIPVAITWEAVSKATEAFAKFVETNNATTVNFLEFWQNGYDVLPAFWTISHVASLDFAIILGVIGLSLVSTYFNSRGSSINKSEIHQLEEERLEMALALKMYLYAMREIDKNNVEEGIASSVSALLSATSSLSKSAKQLTAAVSELEGGVPVINEFGTRLGNESEKLVKQVGNLTKALSSINDSITGELRDAVNSATIGLDLANEELTQSTNSIRESSIAAETEIKSLQTLIKKASRSK
;
A
#
# COMPACT_ATOMS: atom_id res chain seq x y z
N MET A 1 -62.42 -10.16 -27.84
CA MET A 1 -61.27 -10.03 -28.75
C MET A 1 -60.16 -10.89 -28.18
N PRO A 2 -59.79 -12.03 -28.78
CA PRO A 2 -58.57 -12.71 -28.38
C PRO A 2 -57.38 -11.92 -28.92
N TYR A 3 -56.49 -11.48 -28.03
CA TYR A 3 -55.19 -10.91 -28.43
C TYR A 3 -54.43 -11.94 -29.26
N SER A 4 -53.72 -11.48 -30.29
CA SER A 4 -52.85 -12.36 -31.06
C SER A 4 -51.71 -12.86 -30.16
N GLN A 5 -51.16 -14.04 -30.43
CA GLN A 5 -50.05 -14.59 -29.64
C GLN A 5 -48.79 -13.70 -29.73
N GLU A 6 -48.67 -12.91 -30.78
CA GLU A 6 -47.62 -11.92 -31.02
C GLU A 6 -47.74 -10.72 -30.07
N ASP A 7 -48.95 -10.17 -29.88
CA ASP A 7 -49.19 -9.06 -28.93
C ASP A 7 -48.76 -9.41 -27.50
N LEU A 8 -48.95 -10.68 -27.11
CA LEU A 8 -48.58 -11.17 -25.78
C LEU A 8 -47.06 -11.28 -25.60
N LEU A 9 -46.33 -11.76 -26.61
CA LEU A 9 -44.87 -11.87 -26.60
C LEU A 9 -44.20 -10.49 -26.64
N HIS A 10 -44.78 -9.55 -27.39
CA HIS A 10 -44.32 -8.17 -27.50
C HIS A 10 -44.41 -7.43 -26.16
N GLY A 11 -45.55 -7.54 -25.47
CA GLY A 11 -45.73 -6.95 -24.15
C GLY A 11 -44.78 -7.55 -23.11
N GLU A 12 -44.53 -8.86 -23.18
CA GLU A 12 -43.64 -9.57 -22.25
C GLU A 12 -42.18 -9.12 -22.38
N ILE A 13 -41.63 -9.05 -23.60
CA ILE A 13 -40.22 -8.66 -23.81
C ILE A 13 -39.98 -7.20 -23.43
N THR A 14 -40.94 -6.32 -23.73
CA THR A 14 -40.88 -4.90 -23.39
C THR A 14 -40.90 -4.72 -21.87
N GLN A 15 -41.78 -5.42 -21.18
CA GLN A 15 -41.85 -5.35 -19.72
C GLN A 15 -40.61 -5.96 -19.07
N ARG A 16 -40.04 -7.03 -19.64
CA ARG A 16 -38.78 -7.61 -19.17
C ARG A 16 -37.60 -6.63 -19.31
N LEU A 17 -37.50 -5.94 -20.44
CA LEU A 17 -36.50 -4.89 -20.68
C LEU A 17 -36.62 -3.76 -19.66
N LEU A 18 -37.82 -3.21 -19.47
CA LEU A 18 -38.06 -2.10 -18.54
C LEU A 18 -37.77 -2.51 -17.09
N ASN A 19 -38.18 -3.71 -16.69
CA ASN A 19 -37.88 -4.24 -15.35
C ASN A 19 -36.38 -4.44 -15.15
N TRP A 20 -35.68 -4.99 -16.15
CA TRP A 20 -34.22 -5.12 -16.11
C TRP A 20 -33.55 -3.76 -15.99
N ALA A 21 -33.97 -2.78 -16.79
CA ALA A 21 -33.39 -1.44 -16.81
C ALA A 21 -33.58 -0.69 -15.49
N ALA A 22 -34.78 -0.76 -14.91
CA ALA A 22 -35.09 -0.14 -13.62
C ALA A 22 -34.29 -0.78 -12.46
N ARG A 23 -34.17 -2.11 -12.45
CA ARG A 23 -33.38 -2.83 -11.43
C ARG A 23 -31.89 -2.49 -11.50
N ASN A 24 -31.37 -2.31 -12.70
CA ASN A 24 -29.96 -2.07 -12.97
C ASN A 24 -29.59 -0.58 -13.05
N GLY A 25 -30.54 0.33 -12.87
CA GLY A 25 -30.30 1.78 -12.90
C GLY A 25 -29.90 2.31 -14.28
N VAL A 26 -30.28 1.62 -15.36
CA VAL A 26 -29.97 1.98 -16.76
C VAL A 26 -31.22 2.43 -17.54
N GLU A 27 -32.29 2.77 -16.84
CA GLU A 27 -33.55 3.29 -17.41
C GLU A 27 -33.39 4.62 -18.18
N SER A 28 -32.40 5.42 -17.81
CA SER A 28 -32.07 6.67 -18.50
C SER A 28 -31.12 6.48 -19.69
N ASP A 29 -30.69 5.25 -19.97
CA ASP A 29 -29.78 4.97 -21.08
C ASP A 29 -30.49 5.15 -22.42
N HIS A 30 -29.81 5.81 -23.37
CA HIS A 30 -30.40 6.14 -24.66
C HIS A 30 -30.81 4.90 -25.47
N ILE A 31 -30.03 3.81 -25.39
CA ILE A 31 -30.33 2.57 -26.11
C ILE A 31 -31.57 1.92 -25.51
N VAL A 32 -31.67 1.86 -24.19
CA VAL A 32 -32.84 1.30 -23.49
C VAL A 32 -34.10 2.09 -23.83
N GLN A 33 -34.03 3.42 -23.82
CA GLN A 33 -35.16 4.28 -24.16
C GLN A 33 -35.59 4.11 -25.61
N SER A 34 -34.63 4.07 -26.55
CA SER A 34 -34.91 3.89 -27.97
C SER A 34 -35.52 2.52 -28.24
N LEU A 35 -34.96 1.46 -27.65
CA LEU A 35 -35.49 0.09 -27.78
C LEU A 35 -36.91 -0.02 -27.20
N ALA A 36 -37.17 0.59 -26.04
CA ALA A 36 -38.50 0.58 -25.42
C ALA A 36 -39.52 1.37 -26.25
N GLN A 37 -39.11 2.48 -26.86
CA GLN A 37 -39.97 3.26 -27.75
C GLN A 37 -40.27 2.52 -29.05
N ASP A 38 -39.23 2.00 -29.71
CA ASP A 38 -39.36 1.25 -30.97
C ASP A 38 -40.16 -0.04 -30.78
N PHE A 39 -40.08 -0.66 -29.60
CA PHE A 39 -40.98 -1.75 -29.23
C PHE A 39 -42.41 -1.24 -29.13
N ALA A 40 -42.69 -0.24 -28.29
CA ALA A 40 -44.05 0.29 -28.13
C ALA A 40 -44.70 0.79 -29.43
N GLN A 41 -43.91 1.21 -30.41
CA GLN A 41 -44.37 1.68 -31.73
C GLN A 41 -44.33 0.59 -32.82
N GLU A 42 -43.75 -0.58 -32.51
CA GLU A 42 -43.45 -1.66 -33.46
C GLU A 42 -42.64 -1.20 -34.69
N GLU A 43 -41.87 -0.13 -34.53
CA GLU A 43 -41.03 0.46 -35.59
C GLU A 43 -39.58 0.02 -35.43
N ASN A 44 -38.82 0.04 -36.53
CA ASN A 44 -37.37 -0.19 -36.53
C ASN A 44 -36.89 -1.55 -35.96
N LEU A 45 -37.80 -2.50 -35.68
CA LEU A 45 -37.45 -3.82 -35.10
C LEU A 45 -36.44 -4.58 -35.96
N ALA A 46 -36.53 -4.45 -37.29
CA ALA A 46 -35.58 -5.04 -38.23
C ALA A 46 -34.15 -4.47 -38.10
N ILE A 47 -34.03 -3.19 -37.73
CA ILE A 47 -32.73 -2.52 -37.48
C ILE A 47 -32.11 -3.11 -36.21
N TRP A 48 -32.88 -3.21 -35.13
CA TRP A 48 -32.44 -3.82 -33.88
C TRP A 48 -32.08 -5.31 -34.04
N ALA A 49 -32.82 -6.04 -34.86
CA ALA A 49 -32.54 -7.45 -35.19
C ALA A 49 -31.26 -7.66 -36.02
N GLY A 50 -30.80 -6.61 -36.71
CA GLY A 50 -29.54 -6.61 -37.46
C GLY A 50 -28.30 -6.38 -36.58
N MET A 51 -28.49 -5.86 -35.37
CA MET A 51 -27.43 -5.57 -34.40
C MET A 51 -27.37 -6.67 -33.33
N ASP A 52 -26.20 -6.88 -32.73
CA ASP A 52 -26.07 -7.86 -31.64
C ASP A 52 -26.38 -7.23 -30.28
N PRO A 53 -27.42 -7.67 -29.53
CA PRO A 53 -27.78 -7.12 -28.22
C PRO A 53 -26.65 -7.09 -27.20
N PHE A 54 -25.69 -8.01 -27.32
CA PHE A 54 -24.52 -8.05 -26.44
C PHE A 54 -23.58 -6.84 -26.61
N GLU A 55 -23.62 -6.18 -27.77
CA GLU A 55 -22.74 -5.04 -28.09
C GLU A 55 -23.34 -3.68 -27.69
N TYR A 56 -24.67 -3.54 -27.75
CA TYR A 56 -25.32 -2.25 -27.53
C TYR A 56 -26.06 -2.13 -26.19
N LEU A 57 -26.37 -3.23 -25.50
CA LEU A 57 -26.99 -3.13 -24.18
C LEU A 57 -26.02 -2.49 -23.18
N PRO A 58 -26.48 -1.50 -22.39
CA PRO A 58 -25.61 -0.80 -21.45
C PRO A 58 -25.08 -1.75 -20.39
N GLN A 59 -23.88 -1.45 -19.89
CA GLN A 59 -23.26 -2.18 -18.80
C GLN A 59 -23.67 -1.55 -17.47
N PRO A 60 -24.44 -2.25 -16.62
CA PRO A 60 -24.81 -1.72 -15.31
C PRO A 60 -23.58 -1.48 -14.44
N TYR A 61 -23.63 -0.44 -13.61
CA TYR A 61 -22.53 -0.09 -12.70
C TYR A 61 -22.80 -0.62 -11.29
N PRO A 62 -21.84 -1.32 -10.64
CA PRO A 62 -22.01 -1.80 -9.28
C PRO A 62 -22.11 -0.64 -8.29
N THR A 63 -23.20 -0.57 -7.53
CA THR A 63 -23.50 0.56 -6.64
C THR A 63 -23.10 0.27 -5.20
N ILE A 64 -23.22 -0.98 -4.75
CA ILE A 64 -22.97 -1.35 -3.35
C ILE A 64 -21.47 -1.41 -3.11
N GLY A 65 -20.72 -2.15 -3.94
CA GLY A 65 -19.27 -2.24 -3.86
C GLY A 65 -18.59 -0.86 -3.91
N ASN A 66 -19.08 0.04 -4.76
CA ASN A 66 -18.54 1.38 -4.93
C ASN A 66 -18.64 2.25 -3.65
N ARG A 67 -19.71 2.10 -2.86
CA ARG A 67 -19.84 2.82 -1.58
C ARG A 67 -18.73 2.44 -0.60
N PHE A 68 -18.42 1.15 -0.49
CA PHE A 68 -17.33 0.66 0.36
C PHE A 68 -15.97 1.19 -0.11
N PHE A 69 -15.73 1.23 -1.43
CA PHE A 69 -14.51 1.83 -1.97
C PHE A 69 -14.40 3.32 -1.67
N ASN A 70 -15.51 4.07 -1.73
CA ASN A 70 -15.50 5.50 -1.37
C ASN A 70 -15.17 5.72 0.11
N TRP A 71 -15.72 4.91 1.01
CA TRP A 71 -15.34 4.94 2.43
C TRP A 71 -13.87 4.58 2.62
N ALA A 72 -13.37 3.54 1.96
CA ALA A 72 -11.96 3.17 2.01
C ALA A 72 -11.05 4.33 1.56
N LYS A 73 -11.39 5.01 0.46
CA LYS A 73 -10.67 6.20 -0.03
C LYS A 73 -10.69 7.34 0.97
N LEU A 74 -11.86 7.62 1.58
CA LEU A 74 -11.99 8.67 2.58
C LEU A 74 -11.08 8.40 3.79
N PHE A 75 -11.13 7.20 4.36
CA PHE A 75 -10.28 6.82 5.49
C PHE A 75 -8.79 6.83 5.13
N ALA A 76 -8.42 6.38 3.94
CA ALA A 76 -7.05 6.45 3.46
C ALA A 76 -6.55 7.90 3.35
N ASN A 77 -7.38 8.81 2.83
CA ASN A 77 -7.03 10.23 2.71
C ASN A 77 -6.86 10.89 4.08
N ILE A 78 -7.79 10.66 5.01
CA ILE A 78 -7.68 11.17 6.39
C ILE A 78 -6.40 10.65 7.04
N ARG A 79 -6.13 9.34 6.93
CA ARG A 79 -4.91 8.73 7.44
C ARG A 79 -3.66 9.40 6.88
N ASN A 80 -3.61 9.63 5.57
CA ASN A 80 -2.42 10.21 4.91
C ASN A 80 -2.09 11.60 5.46
N VAL A 81 -3.09 12.41 5.78
CA VAL A 81 -2.87 13.72 6.41
C VAL A 81 -2.51 13.56 7.89
N LEU A 82 -3.24 12.69 8.60
CA LEU A 82 -3.09 12.48 10.05
C LEU A 82 -1.69 11.98 10.45
N VAL A 83 -0.98 11.25 9.58
CA VAL A 83 0.41 10.80 9.80
C VAL A 83 1.38 11.97 10.05
N PHE A 84 1.12 13.14 9.49
CA PHE A 84 2.00 14.31 9.65
C PHE A 84 1.66 15.17 10.87
N ILE A 85 0.48 14.99 11.47
CA ILE A 85 0.03 15.80 12.60
C ILE A 85 0.92 15.63 13.84
N PRO A 86 1.34 14.42 14.25
CA PRO A 86 2.25 14.26 15.40
C PRO A 86 3.56 15.01 15.23
N VAL A 87 4.12 14.98 14.01
CA VAL A 87 5.35 15.72 13.69
C VAL A 87 5.10 17.23 13.81
N ALA A 88 3.98 17.74 13.28
CA ALA A 88 3.66 19.16 13.40
C ALA A 88 3.48 19.61 14.87
N ILE A 89 2.79 18.81 15.68
CA ILE A 89 2.55 19.11 17.10
C ILE A 89 3.85 19.09 17.90
N THR A 90 4.72 18.10 17.68
CA THR A 90 6.01 18.02 18.38
C THR A 90 6.91 19.22 18.09
N TRP A 91 7.01 19.65 16.83
CA TRP A 91 7.81 20.83 16.48
C TRP A 91 7.25 22.12 17.07
N GLU A 92 5.93 22.29 17.09
CA GLU A 92 5.28 23.43 17.75
C GLU A 92 5.51 23.38 19.28
N ALA A 93 5.41 22.21 19.90
CA ALA A 93 5.67 22.03 21.32
C ALA A 93 7.10 22.37 21.71
N VAL A 94 8.09 21.93 20.92
CA VAL A 94 9.49 22.29 21.12
C VAL A 94 9.67 23.80 21.03
N SER A 95 9.07 24.45 20.03
CA SER A 95 9.14 25.91 19.88
C SER A 95 8.59 26.65 21.11
N LYS A 96 7.40 26.26 21.59
CA LYS A 96 6.78 26.84 22.80
C LYS A 96 7.59 26.56 24.06
N ALA A 97 8.13 25.36 24.20
CA ALA A 97 8.99 24.99 25.32
C ALA A 97 10.29 25.80 25.34
N THR A 98 10.93 26.01 24.18
CA THR A 98 12.15 26.83 24.07
C THR A 98 11.87 28.30 24.42
N GLU A 99 10.76 28.88 23.93
CA GLU A 99 10.39 30.27 24.25
C GLU A 99 10.13 30.45 25.76
N ALA A 100 9.41 29.51 26.37
CA ALA A 100 9.11 29.55 27.80
C ALA A 100 10.37 29.32 28.66
N PHE A 101 11.28 28.45 28.22
CA PHE A 101 12.54 28.18 28.91
C PHE A 101 13.45 29.41 28.94
N ALA A 102 13.56 30.15 27.83
CA ALA A 102 14.34 31.39 27.78
C ALA A 102 13.84 32.41 28.84
N LYS A 103 12.52 32.62 28.92
CA LYS A 103 11.89 33.49 29.93
C LYS A 103 12.14 33.01 31.36
N PHE A 104 12.11 31.68 31.57
CA PHE A 104 12.35 31.08 32.87
C PHE A 104 13.80 31.31 33.36
N VAL A 105 14.79 31.14 32.48
CA VAL A 105 16.22 31.35 32.78
C VAL A 105 16.52 32.82 33.07
N GLU A 106 15.94 33.75 32.29
CA GLU A 106 16.10 35.20 32.53
C GLU A 106 15.56 35.62 33.90
N THR A 107 14.46 35.01 34.33
CA THR A 107 13.79 35.35 35.60
C THR A 107 14.47 34.68 36.81
N ASN A 108 14.97 33.46 36.64
CA ASN A 108 15.49 32.62 37.73
C ASN A 108 17.00 32.38 37.60
N ASN A 109 17.78 33.46 37.72
CA ASN A 109 19.23 33.48 37.51
C ASN A 109 20.06 32.63 38.51
N ALA A 110 19.44 32.01 39.51
CA ALA A 110 20.10 31.26 40.60
C ALA A 110 19.89 29.74 40.54
N THR A 111 19.02 29.23 39.66
CA THR A 111 18.67 27.79 39.60
C THR A 111 18.95 27.25 38.20
N THR A 112 19.99 26.41 38.08
CA THR A 112 20.32 25.73 36.82
C THR A 112 19.41 24.52 36.65
N VAL A 113 18.24 24.73 36.05
CA VAL A 113 17.31 23.65 35.66
C VAL A 113 17.61 23.20 34.24
N ASN A 114 17.63 21.89 33.99
CA ASN A 114 17.81 21.33 32.65
C ASN A 114 16.54 21.60 31.79
N PHE A 115 16.72 21.89 30.50
CA PHE A 115 15.61 22.06 29.55
C PHE A 115 14.58 20.93 29.58
N LEU A 116 15.00 19.66 29.68
CA LEU A 116 14.05 18.53 29.71
C LEU A 116 13.21 18.50 30.99
N GLU A 117 13.82 18.82 32.13
CA GLU A 117 13.12 18.93 33.41
C GLU A 117 12.13 20.10 33.39
N PHE A 118 12.55 21.24 32.81
CA PHE A 118 11.66 22.36 32.54
C PHE A 118 10.49 21.96 31.64
N TRP A 119 10.74 21.27 30.53
CA TRP A 119 9.68 20.89 29.59
C TRP A 119 8.70 19.87 30.18
N GLN A 120 9.15 19.06 31.14
CA GLN A 120 8.28 18.16 31.87
C GLN A 120 7.38 18.88 32.87
N ASN A 121 7.92 19.82 33.64
CA ASN A 121 7.22 20.42 34.78
C ASN A 121 6.54 21.77 34.45
N GLY A 122 7.02 22.49 33.45
CA GLY A 122 6.50 23.77 32.96
C GLY A 122 6.65 24.97 33.90
N TYR A 123 6.79 24.76 35.22
CA TYR A 123 7.00 25.78 36.26
C TYR A 123 6.07 27.00 36.15
N ASP A 124 4.80 26.79 35.79
CA ASP A 124 3.77 27.81 35.54
C ASP A 124 4.08 28.82 34.41
N VAL A 125 5.19 28.66 33.69
CA VAL A 125 5.54 29.48 32.51
C VAL A 125 5.11 28.79 31.21
N LEU A 126 5.15 27.46 31.17
CA LEU A 126 4.68 26.65 30.04
C LEU A 126 3.27 26.11 30.30
N PRO A 127 2.29 26.33 29.40
CA PRO A 127 0.98 25.71 29.52
C PRO A 127 1.05 24.18 29.55
N ALA A 128 0.23 23.55 30.39
CA ALA A 128 0.21 22.09 30.57
C ALA A 128 0.07 21.30 29.27
N PHE A 129 -0.65 21.85 28.28
CA PHE A 129 -0.82 21.24 26.95
C PHE A 129 0.51 21.00 26.21
N TRP A 130 1.49 21.89 26.39
CA TRP A 130 2.79 21.82 25.70
C TRP A 130 3.84 21.05 26.48
N THR A 131 3.50 20.51 27.66
CA THR A 131 4.43 19.67 28.42
C THR A 131 4.78 18.41 27.65
N ILE A 132 6.02 17.95 27.79
CA ILE A 132 6.52 16.80 27.02
C ILE A 132 5.64 15.55 27.20
N SER A 133 5.10 15.33 28.40
CA SER A 133 4.24 14.18 28.70
C SER A 133 2.89 14.24 27.98
N HIS A 134 2.24 15.41 27.94
CA HIS A 134 0.97 15.58 27.24
C HIS A 134 1.16 15.42 25.74
N VAL A 135 2.17 16.06 25.16
CA VAL A 135 2.48 15.98 23.73
C VAL A 135 2.77 14.53 23.32
N ALA A 136 3.63 13.83 24.07
CA ALA A 136 3.93 12.42 23.81
C ALA A 136 2.68 11.52 23.88
N SER A 137 1.77 11.78 24.84
CA SER A 137 0.51 11.03 24.94
C SER A 137 -0.44 11.30 23.77
N LEU A 138 -0.48 12.54 23.29
CA LEU A 138 -1.28 12.95 22.15
C LEU A 138 -0.75 12.34 20.85
N ASP A 139 0.56 12.37 20.65
CA ASP A 139 1.21 11.73 19.49
C ASP A 139 0.95 10.22 19.47
N PHE A 140 1.08 9.57 20.63
CA PHE A 140 0.76 8.15 20.76
C PHE A 140 -0.70 7.86 20.38
N ALA A 141 -1.64 8.66 20.88
CA ALA A 141 -3.06 8.51 20.55
C ALA A 141 -3.34 8.73 19.05
N ILE A 142 -2.69 9.72 18.43
CA ILE A 142 -2.83 9.98 16.99
C ILE A 142 -2.25 8.83 16.16
N ILE A 143 -1.07 8.32 16.50
CA ILE A 143 -0.46 7.17 15.82
C ILE A 143 -1.37 5.94 15.94
N LEU A 144 -1.94 5.68 17.11
CA LEU A 144 -2.91 4.60 17.31
C LEU A 144 -4.15 4.80 16.43
N GLY A 145 -4.65 6.04 16.34
CA GLY A 145 -5.71 6.43 15.42
C GLY A 145 -5.38 6.15 13.94
N VAL A 146 -4.17 6.49 13.49
CA VAL A 146 -3.66 6.22 12.13
C VAL A 146 -3.64 4.72 11.84
N ILE A 147 -3.18 3.90 12.79
CA ILE A 147 -3.19 2.44 12.68
C ILE A 147 -4.63 1.94 12.56
N GLY A 148 -5.53 2.42 13.43
CA GLY A 148 -6.96 2.09 13.37
C GLY A 148 -7.58 2.43 12.02
N LEU A 149 -7.35 3.64 11.50
CA LEU A 149 -7.81 4.06 10.18
C LEU A 149 -7.24 3.19 9.05
N SER A 150 -5.99 2.73 9.18
CA SER A 150 -5.38 1.83 8.19
C SER A 150 -6.10 0.48 8.14
N LEU A 151 -6.42 -0.09 9.30
CA LEU A 151 -7.16 -1.35 9.39
C LEU A 151 -8.59 -1.19 8.85
N VAL A 152 -9.27 -0.10 9.22
CA VAL A 152 -10.62 0.22 8.74
C VAL A 152 -10.61 0.39 7.22
N SER A 153 -9.70 1.20 6.68
CA SER A 153 -9.56 1.39 5.22
C SER A 153 -9.33 0.06 4.50
N THR A 154 -8.49 -0.82 5.06
CA THR A 154 -8.20 -2.14 4.48
C THR A 154 -9.42 -3.05 4.53
N TYR A 155 -10.16 -3.05 5.64
CA TYR A 155 -11.40 -3.80 5.79
C TYR A 155 -12.46 -3.36 4.78
N PHE A 156 -12.70 -2.05 4.64
CA PHE A 156 -13.64 -1.51 3.66
C PHE A 156 -13.23 -1.83 2.21
N ASN A 157 -11.94 -1.76 1.90
CA ASN A 157 -11.43 -2.09 0.56
C ASN A 157 -11.61 -3.58 0.23
N SER A 158 -11.28 -4.47 1.17
CA SER A 158 -11.46 -5.92 1.02
C SER A 158 -12.94 -6.30 0.89
N ARG A 159 -13.78 -5.75 1.76
CA ARG A 159 -15.23 -5.99 1.74
C ARG A 159 -15.87 -5.43 0.46
N GLY A 160 -15.48 -4.23 0.05
CA GLY A 160 -15.91 -3.61 -1.20
C GLY A 160 -15.54 -4.47 -2.40
N SER A 161 -14.30 -4.96 -2.48
CA SER A 161 -13.85 -5.85 -3.55
C SER A 161 -14.64 -7.15 -3.63
N SER A 162 -14.89 -7.80 -2.48
CA SER A 162 -15.67 -9.04 -2.45
C SER A 162 -17.12 -8.84 -2.90
N ILE A 163 -17.78 -7.77 -2.44
CA ILE A 163 -19.17 -7.46 -2.83
C ILE A 163 -19.24 -7.07 -4.30
N ASN A 164 -18.30 -6.23 -4.74
CA ASN A 164 -18.22 -5.76 -6.12
C ASN A 164 -18.03 -6.91 -7.11
N LYS A 165 -17.23 -7.93 -6.75
CA LYS A 165 -17.05 -9.11 -7.59
C LYS A 165 -18.37 -9.88 -7.79
N SER A 166 -19.12 -10.14 -6.72
CA SER A 166 -20.42 -10.81 -6.83
C SER A 166 -21.45 -9.97 -7.56
N GLU A 167 -21.45 -8.65 -7.33
CA GLU A 167 -22.35 -7.72 -7.99
C GLU A 167 -22.07 -7.69 -9.49
N ILE A 168 -20.82 -7.54 -9.93
CA ILE A 168 -20.44 -7.60 -11.35
C ILE A 168 -20.88 -8.91 -12.01
N HIS A 169 -20.70 -10.05 -11.34
CA HIS A 169 -21.15 -11.33 -11.89
C HIS A 169 -22.66 -11.38 -12.09
N GLN A 170 -23.45 -10.91 -11.11
CA GLN A 170 -24.92 -10.86 -11.23
C GLN A 170 -25.37 -9.89 -12.33
N LEU A 171 -24.77 -8.71 -12.40
CA LEU A 171 -25.08 -7.71 -13.43
C LEU A 171 -24.77 -8.23 -14.84
N GLU A 172 -23.67 -8.97 -15.00
CA GLU A 172 -23.31 -9.60 -16.27
C GLU A 172 -24.29 -10.71 -16.65
N GLU A 173 -24.64 -11.60 -15.70
CA GLU A 173 -25.64 -12.66 -15.92
C GLU A 173 -26.99 -12.08 -16.35
N GLU A 174 -27.49 -11.06 -15.64
CA GLU A 174 -28.74 -10.38 -16.00
C GLU A 174 -28.67 -9.70 -17.38
N ARG A 175 -27.54 -9.06 -17.72
CA ARG A 175 -27.35 -8.46 -19.05
C ARG A 175 -27.33 -9.52 -20.13
N LEU A 176 -26.64 -10.64 -19.92
CA LEU A 176 -26.58 -11.75 -20.88
C LEU A 176 -27.96 -12.39 -21.10
N GLU A 177 -28.72 -12.58 -20.03
CA GLU A 177 -30.08 -13.10 -20.08
C GLU A 177 -31.00 -12.18 -20.89
N MET A 178 -30.93 -10.87 -20.63
CA MET A 178 -31.72 -9.88 -21.38
C MET A 178 -31.29 -9.81 -22.85
N ALA A 179 -29.99 -9.82 -23.13
CA ALA A 179 -29.44 -9.84 -24.49
C ALA A 179 -29.92 -11.06 -25.29
N LEU A 180 -29.92 -12.23 -24.66
CA LEU A 180 -30.37 -13.48 -25.28
C LEU A 180 -31.88 -13.48 -25.53
N ALA A 181 -32.68 -13.03 -24.55
CA ALA A 181 -34.13 -12.89 -24.70
C ALA A 181 -34.48 -11.92 -25.84
N LEU A 182 -33.77 -10.79 -25.90
CA LEU A 182 -33.94 -9.78 -26.94
C LEU A 182 -33.56 -10.32 -28.32
N LYS A 183 -32.43 -11.04 -28.42
CA LYS A 183 -31.95 -11.65 -29.67
C LYS A 183 -32.93 -12.69 -30.20
N MET A 184 -33.47 -13.54 -29.33
CA MET A 184 -34.47 -14.55 -29.70
C MET A 184 -35.76 -13.90 -30.20
N TYR A 185 -36.25 -12.88 -29.48
CA TYR A 185 -37.46 -12.15 -29.85
C TYR A 185 -37.31 -11.43 -31.20
N LEU A 186 -36.25 -10.64 -31.37
CA LEU A 186 -36.00 -9.87 -32.59
C LEU A 186 -35.74 -10.77 -33.81
N TYR A 187 -35.09 -11.92 -33.61
CA TYR A 187 -34.91 -12.91 -34.68
C TYR A 187 -36.23 -13.52 -35.15
N ALA A 188 -37.10 -13.89 -34.21
CA ALA A 188 -38.42 -14.43 -34.53
C ALA A 188 -39.27 -13.42 -35.32
N MET A 189 -39.22 -12.14 -34.95
CA MET A 189 -39.93 -11.08 -35.68
C MET A 189 -39.40 -10.88 -37.10
N ARG A 190 -38.09 -11.04 -37.32
CA ARG A 190 -37.47 -10.95 -38.66
C ARG A 190 -37.89 -12.09 -39.59
N GLU A 191 -38.20 -13.27 -39.06
CA GLU A 191 -38.69 -14.41 -39.86
C GLU A 191 -40.15 -14.24 -40.29
N ILE A 192 -40.96 -13.52 -39.51
CA ILE A 192 -42.40 -13.32 -39.78
C ILE A 192 -42.62 -12.28 -40.88
N ASP A 193 -41.77 -11.25 -40.98
CA ASP A 193 -41.87 -10.18 -42.01
C ASP A 193 -41.41 -10.63 -43.41
N LYS A 194 -40.72 -11.79 -43.51
CA LYS A 194 -40.38 -12.39 -44.80
C LYS A 194 -41.44 -13.40 -45.21
N ASN A 195 -42.38 -12.98 -46.05
CA ASN A 195 -43.35 -13.82 -46.76
C ASN A 195 -42.72 -14.90 -47.67
N ASN A 196 -41.95 -15.85 -47.13
CA ASN A 196 -41.55 -17.09 -47.80
C ASN A 196 -41.15 -18.16 -46.78
N VAL A 197 -42.16 -18.93 -46.33
CA VAL A 197 -42.07 -20.02 -45.33
C VAL A 197 -41.06 -21.11 -45.72
N GLU A 198 -40.68 -21.24 -46.99
CA GLU A 198 -39.72 -22.23 -47.46
C GLU A 198 -38.24 -21.85 -47.20
N GLU A 199 -37.92 -20.55 -47.13
CA GLU A 199 -36.54 -20.08 -46.95
C GLU A 199 -36.18 -19.90 -45.46
N GLY A 200 -37.15 -19.58 -44.60
CA GLY A 200 -36.98 -19.51 -43.14
C GLY A 200 -36.66 -20.86 -42.52
N ILE A 201 -37.32 -21.94 -42.95
CA ILE A 201 -37.01 -23.31 -42.48
C ILE A 201 -35.63 -23.75 -42.98
N ALA A 202 -35.30 -23.47 -44.25
CA ALA A 202 -33.98 -23.76 -44.80
C ALA A 202 -32.87 -22.94 -44.11
N SER A 203 -33.15 -21.67 -43.77
CA SER A 203 -32.24 -20.76 -43.07
C SER A 203 -32.08 -21.14 -41.61
N SER A 204 -33.12 -21.51 -40.89
CA SER A 204 -33.06 -21.97 -39.50
C SER A 204 -32.38 -23.34 -39.40
N VAL A 205 -32.64 -24.25 -40.35
CA VAL A 205 -31.86 -25.49 -40.48
C VAL A 205 -30.41 -25.17 -40.80
N SER A 206 -30.12 -24.23 -41.70
CA SER A 206 -28.76 -23.81 -42.05
C SER A 206 -28.05 -23.07 -40.90
N ALA A 207 -28.77 -22.27 -40.11
CA ALA A 207 -28.27 -21.57 -38.94
C ALA A 207 -28.01 -22.55 -37.80
N LEU A 208 -28.86 -23.55 -37.58
CA LEU A 208 -28.62 -24.67 -36.68
C LEU A 208 -27.47 -25.55 -37.18
N LEU A 209 -27.36 -25.82 -38.49
CA LEU A 209 -26.25 -26.56 -39.08
C LEU A 209 -24.94 -25.79 -38.94
N SER A 210 -24.99 -24.47 -39.11
CA SER A 210 -23.83 -23.56 -39.02
C SER A 210 -23.43 -23.33 -37.57
N ALA A 211 -24.39 -23.28 -36.64
CA ALA A 211 -24.15 -23.28 -35.20
C ALA A 211 -23.59 -24.64 -34.74
N THR A 212 -24.09 -25.76 -35.26
CA THR A 212 -23.58 -27.12 -34.98
C THR A 212 -22.19 -27.33 -35.58
N SER A 213 -21.94 -26.81 -36.79
CA SER A 213 -20.65 -26.81 -37.45
C SER A 213 -19.65 -25.94 -36.67
N SER A 214 -20.07 -24.74 -36.26
CA SER A 214 -19.29 -23.87 -35.39
C SER A 214 -19.02 -24.54 -34.04
N LEU A 215 -20.00 -25.19 -33.43
CA LEU A 215 -19.85 -25.92 -32.18
C LEU A 215 -18.94 -27.14 -32.32
N SER A 216 -19.00 -27.87 -33.44
CA SER A 216 -18.05 -28.93 -33.77
C SER A 216 -16.64 -28.40 -33.98
N LYS A 217 -16.52 -27.21 -34.60
CA LYS A 217 -15.23 -26.54 -34.82
C LYS A 217 -14.65 -26.02 -33.51
N SER A 218 -15.47 -25.42 -32.65
CA SER A 218 -15.12 -25.02 -31.29
C SER A 218 -14.77 -26.23 -30.43
N ALA A 219 -15.49 -27.35 -30.54
CA ALA A 219 -15.14 -28.59 -29.86
C ALA A 219 -13.79 -29.12 -30.35
N LYS A 220 -13.51 -29.13 -31.66
CA LYS A 220 -12.20 -29.49 -32.22
C LYS A 220 -11.09 -28.54 -31.78
N GLN A 221 -11.35 -27.25 -31.74
CA GLN A 221 -10.40 -26.24 -31.24
C GLN A 221 -10.17 -26.39 -29.74
N LEU A 222 -11.20 -26.75 -28.97
CA LEU A 222 -11.10 -27.02 -27.54
C LEU A 222 -10.33 -28.32 -27.29
N THR A 223 -10.53 -29.36 -28.10
CA THR A 223 -9.69 -30.58 -28.07
C THR A 223 -8.25 -30.27 -28.47
N ALA A 224 -8.03 -29.42 -29.46
CA ALA A 224 -6.69 -28.97 -29.84
C ALA A 224 -6.02 -28.15 -28.73
N ALA A 225 -6.76 -27.23 -28.11
CA ALA A 225 -6.30 -26.45 -26.96
C ALA A 225 -6.02 -27.34 -25.74
N VAL A 226 -6.83 -28.38 -25.50
CA VAL A 226 -6.59 -29.38 -24.45
C VAL A 226 -5.36 -30.23 -24.78
N SER A 227 -5.15 -30.61 -26.03
CA SER A 227 -3.95 -31.33 -26.48
C SER A 227 -2.69 -30.45 -26.41
N GLU A 228 -2.82 -29.16 -26.67
CA GLU A 228 -1.75 -28.16 -26.51
C GLU A 228 -1.46 -27.88 -25.03
N LEU A 229 -2.48 -27.88 -24.18
CA LEU A 229 -2.34 -27.84 -22.72
C LEU A 229 -1.67 -29.11 -22.18
N GLU A 230 -2.04 -30.30 -22.67
CA GLU A 230 -1.35 -31.56 -22.37
C GLU A 230 0.10 -31.54 -22.86
N GLY A 231 0.37 -30.91 -24.02
CA GLY A 231 1.73 -30.64 -24.51
C GLY A 231 2.48 -29.58 -23.70
N GLY A 232 1.78 -28.70 -22.98
CA GLY A 232 2.33 -27.70 -22.07
C GLY A 232 2.66 -28.25 -20.68
N VAL A 233 2.05 -29.35 -20.24
CA VAL A 233 2.37 -30.04 -18.97
C VAL A 233 3.87 -30.41 -18.87
N PRO A 234 4.52 -31.01 -19.88
CA PRO A 234 5.96 -31.28 -19.81
C PRO A 234 6.81 -30.00 -19.78
N VAL A 235 6.36 -28.90 -20.41
CA VAL A 235 7.05 -27.59 -20.35
C VAL A 235 6.95 -26.98 -18.95
N ILE A 236 5.79 -27.12 -18.28
CA ILE A 236 5.62 -26.69 -16.88
C ILE A 236 6.47 -27.55 -15.94
N ASN A 237 6.62 -28.84 -16.22
CA ASN A 237 7.49 -29.73 -15.45
C ASN A 237 8.99 -29.40 -15.67
N GLU A 238 9.40 -29.09 -16.90
CA GLU A 238 10.75 -28.63 -17.21
C GLU A 238 11.04 -27.26 -16.59
N PHE A 239 10.07 -26.35 -16.62
CA PHE A 239 10.17 -25.06 -15.93
C PHE A 239 10.27 -25.25 -14.41
N GLY A 240 9.45 -26.12 -13.82
CA GLY A 240 9.48 -26.43 -12.39
C GLY A 240 10.81 -27.03 -11.94
N THR A 241 11.41 -27.93 -12.74
CA THR A 241 12.74 -28.49 -12.46
C THR A 241 13.85 -27.46 -12.64
N ARG A 242 13.79 -26.58 -13.66
CA ARG A 242 14.74 -25.46 -13.81
C ARG A 242 14.63 -24.45 -12.66
N LEU A 243 13.41 -24.10 -12.26
CA LEU A 243 13.13 -23.22 -11.13
C LEU A 243 13.65 -23.83 -9.82
N GLY A 244 13.45 -25.14 -9.63
CA GLY A 244 14.02 -25.89 -8.51
C GLY A 244 15.54 -25.78 -8.45
N ASN A 245 16.21 -26.06 -9.58
CA ASN A 245 17.68 -25.98 -9.67
C ASN A 245 18.23 -24.56 -9.44
N GLU A 246 17.58 -23.52 -9.97
CA GLU A 246 17.98 -22.13 -9.71
C GLU A 246 17.68 -21.71 -8.27
N SER A 247 16.58 -22.17 -7.67
CA SER A 247 16.28 -21.92 -6.26
C SER A 247 17.32 -22.55 -5.33
N GLU A 248 17.80 -23.76 -5.65
CA GLU A 248 18.85 -24.42 -4.87
C GLU A 248 20.19 -23.68 -4.96
N LYS A 249 20.53 -23.16 -6.15
CA LYS A 249 21.71 -22.29 -6.34
C LYS A 249 21.60 -21.00 -5.54
N LEU A 250 20.44 -20.33 -5.57
CA LEU A 250 20.18 -19.12 -4.80
C LEU A 250 20.32 -19.37 -3.30
N VAL A 251 19.76 -20.48 -2.78
CA VAL A 251 19.90 -20.87 -1.37
C VAL A 251 21.38 -21.09 -1.00
N LYS A 252 22.15 -21.77 -1.86
CA LYS A 252 23.60 -21.94 -1.65
C LYS A 252 24.36 -20.61 -1.64
N GLN A 253 24.03 -19.70 -2.56
CA GLN A 253 24.65 -18.37 -2.61
C GLN A 253 24.31 -17.54 -1.36
N VAL A 254 23.05 -17.53 -0.92
CA VAL A 254 22.62 -16.86 0.32
C VAL A 254 23.31 -17.47 1.54
N GLY A 255 23.45 -18.80 1.59
CA GLY A 255 24.20 -19.48 2.65
C GLY A 255 25.67 -19.08 2.69
N ASN A 256 26.32 -18.97 1.52
CA ASN A 256 27.71 -18.50 1.43
C ASN A 256 27.84 -17.04 1.83
N LEU A 257 26.90 -16.17 1.42
CA LEU A 257 26.87 -14.77 1.81
C LEU A 257 26.69 -14.61 3.33
N THR A 258 25.82 -15.42 3.94
CA THR A 258 25.60 -15.44 5.39
C THR A 258 26.87 -15.84 6.15
N LYS A 259 27.60 -16.86 5.65
CA LYS A 259 28.89 -17.26 6.22
C LYS A 259 29.95 -16.18 6.09
N ALA A 260 30.04 -15.53 4.93
CA ALA A 260 30.96 -14.43 4.71
C ALA A 260 30.66 -13.26 5.64
N LEU A 261 29.38 -12.92 5.82
CA LEU A 261 28.94 -11.85 6.73
C LEU A 261 29.27 -12.19 8.20
N SER A 262 29.08 -13.44 8.62
CA SER A 262 29.49 -13.92 9.96
C SER A 262 31.00 -13.78 10.16
N SER A 263 31.80 -14.19 9.18
CA SER A 263 33.26 -14.08 9.25
C SER A 263 33.73 -12.62 9.32
N ILE A 264 33.07 -11.71 8.60
CA ILE A 264 33.34 -10.27 8.68
C ILE A 264 32.99 -9.74 10.06
N ASN A 265 31.85 -10.14 10.63
CA ASN A 265 31.44 -9.74 11.96
C ASN A 265 32.44 -10.19 13.05
N ASP A 266 32.93 -11.44 12.94
CA ASP A 266 33.92 -11.98 13.88
C ASP A 266 35.28 -11.28 13.74
N SER A 267 35.72 -11.00 12.50
CA SER A 267 36.96 -10.26 12.22
C SER A 267 36.90 -8.81 12.70
N ILE A 268 35.81 -8.08 12.44
CA ILE A 268 35.62 -6.70 12.91
C ILE A 268 35.63 -6.67 14.45
N THR A 269 34.92 -7.58 15.10
CA THR A 269 34.86 -7.62 16.57
C THR A 269 36.22 -7.97 17.17
N GLY A 270 36.97 -8.89 16.55
CA GLY A 270 38.32 -9.25 16.97
C GLY A 270 39.33 -8.12 16.79
N GLU A 271 39.40 -7.53 15.59
CA GLU A 271 40.35 -6.46 15.27
C GLU A 271 40.08 -5.20 16.10
N LEU A 272 38.80 -4.80 16.30
CA LEU A 272 38.47 -3.69 17.19
C LEU A 272 38.86 -3.99 18.64
N ARG A 273 38.62 -5.21 19.14
CA ARG A 273 38.99 -5.59 20.50
C ARG A 273 40.51 -5.53 20.69
N ASP A 274 41.27 -6.02 19.72
CA ASP A 274 42.73 -6.05 19.78
C ASP A 274 43.34 -4.64 19.64
N ALA A 275 42.75 -3.79 18.79
CA ALA A 275 43.12 -2.38 18.66
C ALA A 275 42.82 -1.59 19.94
N VAL A 276 41.64 -1.80 20.56
CA VAL A 276 41.27 -1.15 21.83
C VAL A 276 42.17 -1.62 22.97
N ASN A 277 42.49 -2.91 23.06
CA ASN A 277 43.42 -3.43 24.06
C ASN A 277 44.83 -2.84 23.86
N SER A 278 45.31 -2.77 22.62
CA SER A 278 46.63 -2.18 22.31
C SER A 278 46.67 -0.69 22.64
N ALA A 279 45.59 0.06 22.35
CA ALA A 279 45.47 1.46 22.71
C ALA A 279 45.41 1.67 24.23
N THR A 280 44.72 0.78 24.95
CA THR A 280 44.66 0.80 26.43
C THR A 280 46.04 0.58 27.04
N ILE A 281 46.78 -0.44 26.57
CA ILE A 281 48.16 -0.71 27.01
C ILE A 281 49.07 0.47 26.70
N GLY A 282 48.94 1.08 25.51
CA GLY A 282 49.70 2.27 25.14
C GLY A 282 49.39 3.48 26.03
N LEU A 283 48.14 3.65 26.44
CA LEU A 283 47.73 4.71 27.36
C LEU A 283 48.32 4.50 28.76
N ASP A 284 48.32 3.27 29.26
CA ASP A 284 48.89 2.92 30.56
C ASP A 284 50.41 3.17 30.58
N LEU A 285 51.12 2.74 29.53
CA LEU A 285 52.56 3.01 29.39
C LEU A 285 52.85 4.51 29.33
N ALA A 286 52.08 5.27 28.54
CA ALA A 286 52.24 6.73 28.46
C ALA A 286 51.97 7.42 29.81
N ASN A 287 51.00 6.93 30.58
CA ASN A 287 50.67 7.44 31.91
C ASN A 287 51.78 7.13 32.93
N GLU A 288 52.41 5.95 32.84
CA GLU A 288 53.56 5.57 33.65
C GLU A 288 54.78 6.45 33.33
N GLU A 289 55.10 6.66 32.05
CA GLU A 289 56.17 7.57 31.62
C GLU A 289 55.92 9.02 32.06
N LEU A 290 54.69 9.52 31.93
CA LEU A 290 54.30 10.86 32.42
C LEU A 290 54.49 10.99 33.93
N THR A 291 54.12 9.96 34.69
CA THR A 291 54.31 9.93 36.14
C THR A 291 55.79 9.94 36.49
N GLN A 292 56.61 9.14 35.80
CA GLN A 292 58.05 9.10 36.00
C GLN A 292 58.72 10.44 35.66
N SER A 293 58.33 11.06 34.54
CA SER A 293 58.80 12.38 34.12
C SER A 293 58.40 13.48 35.12
N THR A 294 57.17 13.44 35.63
CA THR A 294 56.71 14.37 36.67
C THR A 294 57.55 14.25 37.94
N ASN A 295 57.86 13.02 38.36
CA ASN A 295 58.70 12.77 39.53
C ASN A 295 60.14 13.25 39.32
N SER A 296 60.74 13.02 38.15
CA SER A 296 62.11 13.47 37.86
C SER A 296 62.21 15.00 37.76
N ILE A 297 61.19 15.67 37.23
CA ILE A 297 61.09 17.15 37.23
C ILE A 297 61.01 17.66 38.66
N ARG A 298 60.19 17.04 39.52
CA ARG A 298 60.07 17.41 40.93
C ARG A 298 61.39 17.26 41.67
N GLU A 299 62.10 16.15 41.48
CA GLU A 299 63.42 15.92 42.08
C GLU A 299 64.45 16.95 41.60
N SER A 300 64.51 17.21 40.29
CA SER A 300 65.39 18.21 39.70
C SER A 300 65.10 19.62 40.24
N SER A 301 63.82 19.97 40.43
CA SER A 301 63.40 21.25 41.00
C SER A 301 63.85 21.41 42.46
N ILE A 302 63.75 20.36 43.29
CA ILE A 302 64.23 20.37 44.68
C ILE A 302 65.76 20.52 44.73
N ALA A 303 66.48 19.83 43.84
CA ALA A 303 67.94 19.95 43.73
C ALA A 303 68.35 21.39 43.37
N ALA A 304 67.71 21.99 42.38
CA ALA A 304 67.96 23.37 41.97
C ALA A 304 67.65 24.37 43.10
N GLU A 305 66.55 24.19 43.85
CA GLU A 305 66.23 25.03 45.02
C GLU A 305 67.34 24.94 46.09
N THR A 306 67.86 23.74 46.32
CA THR A 306 68.94 23.49 47.28
C THR A 306 70.24 24.16 46.83
N GLU A 307 70.59 24.07 45.55
CA GLU A 307 71.74 24.78 44.97
C GLU A 307 71.57 26.30 45.10
N ILE A 308 70.41 26.86 44.76
CA ILE A 308 70.13 28.30 44.90
C ILE A 308 70.30 28.74 46.35
N LYS A 309 69.74 28.00 47.32
CA LYS A 309 69.92 28.29 48.75
C LYS A 309 71.39 28.26 49.14
N SER A 310 72.16 27.27 48.66
CA SER A 310 73.59 27.18 48.94
C SER A 310 74.35 28.39 48.38
N LEU A 311 74.07 28.81 47.14
CA LEU A 311 74.67 29.99 46.50
C LEU A 311 74.30 31.28 47.27
N GLN A 312 73.05 31.43 47.68
CA GLN A 312 72.61 32.56 48.52
C GLN A 312 73.38 32.62 49.85
N THR A 313 73.62 31.47 50.50
CA THR A 313 74.40 31.44 51.75
C THR A 313 75.87 31.82 51.52
N LEU A 314 76.48 31.39 50.41
CA LEU A 314 77.85 31.77 50.03
C LEU A 314 77.96 33.28 49.75
N ILE A 315 77.01 33.85 49.00
CA ILE A 315 76.94 35.29 48.74
C ILE A 315 76.79 36.07 50.05
N LYS A 316 75.90 35.62 50.94
CA LYS A 316 75.70 36.25 52.26
C LYS A 316 76.98 36.20 53.11
N LYS A 317 77.72 35.08 53.07
CA LYS A 317 79.02 34.94 53.75
C LYS A 317 80.09 35.87 53.17
N ALA A 318 80.19 35.98 51.85
CA ALA A 318 81.10 36.90 51.17
C ALA A 318 80.78 38.38 51.43
N SER A 319 79.49 38.74 51.54
CA SER A 319 79.06 40.11 51.87
C SER A 319 79.38 40.55 53.31
N ARG A 320 79.62 39.59 54.23
CA ARG A 320 79.97 39.85 55.63
C ARG A 320 81.48 39.93 55.88
N SER A 321 82.32 39.60 54.91
CA SER A 321 83.80 39.65 55.03
C SER A 321 84.40 40.94 54.47
N LYS A 322 83.63 42.04 54.46
CA LYS A 322 84.07 43.38 54.08
C LYS A 322 83.84 44.34 55.24
#